data_AF-A0A7J7NS03-F1
#
_entry.id   AF-A0A7J7NS03-F1
#
_cell.length_a   1.000
_cell.length_b   1.000
_cell.length_c   1.000
_cell.angle_alpha   90.00
_cell.angle_beta   90.00
_cell.angle_gamma   90.00
#
_symmetry.space_group_name_H-M   'P 1'
#
loop_
_entity.id
_entity.type
_entity.pdbx_description
1 polymer ?
#
loop_
_entity_poly.entity_id
_entity_poly.type
_entity_poly.pdbx_seq_one_letter_code
_entity_poly.pdbx_strand_id
1 'polypeptide(L)'
;HRFYGESLPFRKESYKSAHTLGYLNSQQALANFVVLIRSLKQNLSSEASPVVVFGGSYGGILAAWSRLKYPHIAIEALASSTPILQFDDITPWTSFYDADVSLNCYEVIKGSWSELEALSTQKEGLAELSRSFKTCK
;
A
#
# COMPACT_ATOMS: atom_id res chain seq x y z
N HIS A 1 2.41 12.13 -0.43
CA HIS A 1 2.24 11.54 0.92
C HIS A 1 3.51 11.79 1.70
N ARG A 2 3.44 12.22 2.97
CA ARG A 2 4.66 12.42 3.78
C ARG A 2 5.51 11.15 3.83
N PHE A 3 6.84 11.32 3.87
CA PHE A 3 7.89 10.29 3.80
C PHE A 3 8.10 9.64 2.42
N TYR A 4 7.26 9.88 1.41
CA TYR A 4 7.45 9.29 0.08
C TYR A 4 7.97 10.31 -0.94
N GLY A 5 8.82 9.86 -1.85
CA GLY A 5 9.46 10.71 -2.86
C GLY A 5 10.22 11.86 -2.22
N GLU A 6 9.95 13.09 -2.69
CA GLU A 6 10.58 14.31 -2.16
C GLU A 6 9.88 14.87 -0.91
N SER A 7 8.72 14.35 -0.53
CA SER A 7 7.92 14.82 0.62
C SER A 7 8.47 14.30 1.95
N LEU A 8 9.72 14.62 2.28
CA LEU A 8 10.45 14.12 3.45
C LEU A 8 10.51 15.18 4.56
N PRO A 9 9.73 15.04 5.67
CA PRO A 9 9.67 16.06 6.72
C PRO A 9 11.03 16.41 7.34
N PHE A 10 11.95 15.44 7.40
CA PHE A 10 13.30 15.61 7.93
C PHE A 10 14.39 15.30 6.87
N ARG A 11 14.05 15.36 5.57
CA ARG A 11 14.96 15.02 4.46
C ARG A 11 15.65 13.66 4.70
N LYS A 12 16.99 13.61 4.64
CA LYS A 12 17.81 12.41 4.86
C LYS A 12 17.66 11.79 6.26
N GLU A 13 17.15 12.55 7.23
CA GLU A 13 16.98 12.10 8.62
C GLU A 13 15.61 11.44 8.88
N SER A 14 14.71 11.45 7.89
CA SER A 14 13.32 11.01 8.06
C SER A 14 13.22 9.57 8.57
N TYR A 15 14.16 8.71 8.18
CA TYR A 15 14.15 7.28 8.52
C TYR A 15 15.15 6.89 9.62
N LYS A 16 15.86 7.84 10.22
CA LYS A 16 17.00 7.51 11.10
C LYS A 16 16.64 7.10 12.53
N SER A 17 15.44 7.38 13.01
CA SER A 17 15.06 7.05 14.38
C SER A 17 13.55 6.81 14.49
N ALA A 18 13.13 6.08 15.54
CA ALA A 18 11.73 5.95 15.88
C ALA A 18 11.05 7.31 16.13
N HIS A 19 11.81 8.30 16.65
CA HIS A 19 11.29 9.64 16.88
C HIS A 19 10.91 10.35 15.57
N THR A 20 11.80 10.36 14.57
CA THR A 20 11.52 10.96 13.26
C THR A 20 10.49 10.15 12.48
N LEU A 21 10.57 8.82 12.55
CA LEU A 21 9.62 7.92 11.88
C LEU A 21 8.21 7.96 12.50
N GLY A 22 8.06 8.36 13.77
CA GLY A 22 6.77 8.46 14.44
C GLY A 22 5.77 9.42 13.76
N TYR A 23 6.27 10.33 12.91
CA TYR A 23 5.44 11.22 12.09
C TYR A 23 4.91 10.57 10.81
N LEU A 24 5.32 9.34 10.48
CA LEU A 24 4.81 8.53 9.37
C LEU A 24 3.58 7.74 9.84
N ASN A 25 2.42 8.39 9.84
CA ASN A 25 1.14 7.74 10.09
C ASN A 25 0.02 8.35 9.24
N SER A 26 -1.09 7.61 9.12
CA SER A 26 -2.21 7.99 8.25
C SER A 26 -2.93 9.24 8.74
N GLN A 27 -3.12 9.42 10.05
CA GLN A 27 -3.76 10.60 10.63
C GLN A 27 -3.02 11.88 10.22
N GLN A 28 -1.71 11.85 10.32
CA GLN A 28 -0.81 12.91 9.90
C GLN A 28 -0.81 13.17 8.39
N ALA A 29 -0.91 12.12 7.57
CA ALA A 29 -1.06 12.26 6.12
C ALA A 29 -2.41 12.92 5.73
N LEU A 30 -3.52 12.49 6.36
CA LEU A 30 -4.84 13.08 6.16
C LEU A 30 -4.85 14.56 6.55
N ALA A 31 -4.24 14.91 7.69
CA ALA A 31 -4.11 16.29 8.12
C ALA A 31 -3.32 17.15 7.11
N ASN A 32 -2.30 16.59 6.44
CA ASN A 32 -1.61 17.32 5.36
C ASN A 32 -2.52 17.60 4.17
N PHE A 33 -3.35 16.63 3.76
CA PHE A 33 -4.29 16.84 2.65
C PHE A 33 -5.28 17.96 2.99
N VAL A 34 -5.79 18.00 4.22
CA VAL A 34 -6.70 19.05 4.68
C VAL A 34 -6.04 20.44 4.62
N VAL A 35 -4.83 20.57 5.17
CA VAL A 35 -4.10 21.85 5.13
C VAL A 35 -3.80 22.28 3.69
N LEU A 36 -3.37 21.34 2.85
CA LEU A 36 -3.08 21.61 1.44
C LEU A 36 -4.33 22.07 0.68
N ILE A 37 -5.46 21.36 0.81
CA ILE A 37 -6.71 21.72 0.14
C ILE A 37 -7.17 23.11 0.58
N ARG A 38 -7.13 23.42 1.88
CA ARG A 38 -7.49 24.75 2.39
C ARG A 38 -6.57 25.85 1.82
N SER A 39 -5.26 25.61 1.82
CA SER A 39 -4.29 26.55 1.27
C SER A 39 -4.52 26.78 -0.23
N LEU A 40 -4.78 25.72 -1.01
CA LEU A 40 -5.10 25.84 -2.43
C LEU A 40 -6.38 26.63 -2.66
N LYS A 41 -7.44 26.36 -1.89
CA LYS A 41 -8.70 27.09 -2.03
C LYS A 41 -8.54 28.59 -1.77
N GLN A 42 -7.79 28.95 -0.74
CA GLN A 42 -7.47 30.35 -0.42
C GLN A 42 -6.59 31.01 -1.49
N ASN A 43 -5.49 30.36 -1.87
CA ASN A 43 -4.54 30.91 -2.84
C ASN A 43 -5.16 31.06 -4.25
N LEU A 44 -6.19 30.29 -4.56
CA LEU A 44 -6.90 30.33 -5.84
C LEU A 44 -8.25 31.06 -5.76
N SER A 45 -8.59 31.71 -4.65
CA SER A 45 -9.89 32.40 -4.44
C SER A 45 -11.10 31.51 -4.79
N SER A 46 -11.05 30.25 -4.34
CA SER A 46 -11.98 29.18 -4.69
C SER A 46 -12.62 28.53 -3.46
N GLU A 47 -12.84 29.30 -2.39
CA GLU A 47 -13.34 28.86 -1.09
C GLU A 47 -14.67 28.09 -1.17
N ALA A 48 -15.54 28.43 -2.12
CA ALA A 48 -16.81 27.75 -2.33
C ALA A 48 -16.70 26.46 -3.18
N SER A 49 -15.56 26.19 -3.81
CA SER A 49 -15.43 25.07 -4.75
C SER A 49 -15.56 23.71 -4.04
N PRO A 50 -16.38 22.79 -4.56
CA PRO A 50 -16.45 21.43 -4.03
C PRO A 50 -15.15 20.68 -4.30
N VAL A 51 -14.82 19.73 -3.43
CA VAL A 51 -13.61 18.91 -3.54
C VAL A 51 -14.01 17.45 -3.53
N VAL A 52 -13.54 16.70 -4.52
CA VAL A 52 -13.65 15.23 -4.58
C VAL A 52 -12.25 14.65 -4.43
N VAL A 53 -12.10 13.66 -3.55
CA VAL A 53 -10.80 12.98 -3.32
C VAL A 53 -10.78 11.63 -4.02
N PHE A 54 -9.66 11.31 -4.65
CA PHE A 54 -9.48 10.08 -5.42
C PHE A 54 -8.29 9.29 -4.87
N GLY A 55 -8.40 7.96 -4.88
CA GLY A 55 -7.27 7.12 -4.51
C GLY A 55 -7.47 5.65 -4.86
N GLY A 56 -6.37 4.96 -5.11
CA GLY A 56 -6.32 3.51 -5.35
C GLY A 56 -5.52 2.78 -4.28
N SER A 57 -5.82 1.51 -3.99
CA SER A 57 -5.08 0.71 -2.99
C SER A 57 -5.04 1.42 -1.62
N TYR A 58 -3.88 1.58 -0.98
CA TYR A 58 -3.73 2.38 0.24
C TYR A 58 -4.18 3.85 0.07
N GLY A 59 -3.96 4.43 -1.11
CA GLY A 59 -4.49 5.76 -1.44
C GLY A 59 -6.02 5.81 -1.41
N GLY A 60 -6.69 4.71 -1.77
CA GLY A 60 -8.15 4.58 -1.66
C GLY A 60 -8.62 4.56 -0.21
N ILE A 61 -7.86 3.91 0.69
CA ILE A 61 -8.13 3.91 2.13
C ILE A 61 -8.05 5.35 2.64
N LEU A 62 -7.01 6.09 2.23
CA LEU A 62 -6.84 7.50 2.58
C LEU A 62 -7.95 8.39 1.99
N ALA A 63 -8.42 8.14 0.77
CA ALA A 63 -9.53 8.88 0.17
C ALA A 63 -10.83 8.66 0.98
N ALA A 64 -11.16 7.40 1.26
CA ALA A 64 -12.32 7.04 2.08
C ALA A 64 -12.24 7.67 3.49
N TRP A 65 -11.10 7.54 4.17
CA TRP A 65 -10.89 8.14 5.49
C TRP A 65 -10.87 9.67 5.46
N SER A 66 -10.42 10.31 4.38
CA SER A 66 -10.50 11.77 4.22
C SER A 66 -11.96 12.22 4.23
N ARG A 67 -12.83 11.55 3.46
CA ARG A 67 -14.27 11.87 3.45
C ARG A 67 -14.94 11.58 4.80
N LEU A 68 -14.60 10.46 5.44
CA LEU A 68 -15.18 10.08 6.74
C LEU A 68 -14.76 11.01 7.88
N LYS A 69 -13.47 11.39 7.95
CA LYS A 69 -12.93 12.20 9.06
C LYS A 69 -13.04 13.71 8.82
N TYR A 70 -13.03 14.14 7.56
CA TYR A 70 -13.07 15.55 7.17
C TYR A 70 -14.17 15.82 6.12
N PRO A 71 -15.45 15.52 6.42
CA PRO A 71 -16.55 15.72 5.47
C PRO A 71 -16.79 17.18 5.08
N HIS A 72 -16.29 18.13 5.88
CA HIS A 72 -16.31 19.56 5.59
C HIS A 72 -15.22 20.01 4.61
N ILE A 73 -14.28 19.13 4.28
CA ILE A 73 -13.17 19.42 3.34
C ILE A 73 -13.45 18.83 1.97
N ALA A 74 -13.88 17.56 1.90
CA ALA A 74 -14.19 16.86 0.66
C ALA A 74 -15.64 16.39 0.67
N ILE A 75 -16.39 16.68 -0.39
CA ILE A 75 -17.82 16.33 -0.54
C ILE A 75 -18.02 14.87 -0.94
N GLU A 76 -17.01 14.24 -1.55
CA GLU A 76 -17.07 12.87 -2.05
C GLU A 76 -15.66 12.25 -2.11
N ALA A 77 -15.60 10.92 -2.08
CA ALA A 77 -14.38 10.16 -2.27
C ALA A 77 -14.60 8.99 -3.24
N LEU A 78 -13.74 8.87 -4.25
CA LEU A 78 -13.61 7.66 -5.06
C LEU A 78 -12.45 6.81 -4.52
N ALA A 79 -12.79 5.71 -3.87
CA ALA A 79 -11.85 4.77 -3.28
C ALA A 79 -11.79 3.48 -4.11
N SER A 80 -10.82 3.41 -5.02
CA SER A 80 -10.69 2.34 -6.02
C SER A 80 -9.80 1.19 -5.53
N SER A 81 -10.23 -0.05 -5.77
CA SER A 81 -9.48 -1.28 -5.44
C SER A 81 -8.78 -1.23 -4.08
N THR A 82 -9.54 -0.81 -3.06
CA THR A 82 -8.98 -0.47 -1.75
C THR A 82 -9.37 -1.51 -0.69
N PRO A 83 -8.41 -2.09 0.05
CA PRO A 83 -8.70 -3.15 0.99
C PRO A 83 -9.11 -2.58 2.36
N ILE A 84 -10.18 -1.79 2.42
CA ILE A 84 -10.59 -1.09 3.66
C ILE A 84 -11.04 -2.04 4.79
N LEU A 85 -11.39 -3.28 4.45
CA LEU A 85 -11.79 -4.33 5.38
C LEU A 85 -10.66 -5.31 5.71
N GLN A 86 -9.47 -5.16 5.11
CA GLN A 86 -8.35 -6.10 5.32
C GLN A 86 -7.56 -5.77 6.60
N PHE A 87 -8.25 -5.73 7.73
CA PHE A 87 -7.69 -5.47 9.05
C PHE A 87 -8.19 -6.50 10.05
N ASP A 88 -7.32 -6.86 10.99
CA ASP A 88 -7.61 -7.77 12.11
C ASP A 88 -8.33 -9.05 11.64
N ASP A 89 -9.44 -9.40 12.30
CA ASP A 89 -10.26 -10.57 11.99
C ASP A 89 -11.50 -10.22 11.14
N ILE A 90 -11.51 -9.06 10.45
CA ILE A 90 -12.66 -8.64 9.63
C ILE A 90 -12.77 -9.47 8.36
N THR A 91 -11.64 -9.76 7.70
CA THR A 91 -11.56 -10.65 6.54
C THR A 91 -10.53 -11.75 6.77
N PRO A 92 -10.78 -12.98 6.29
CA PRO A 92 -9.80 -14.07 6.39
C PRO A 92 -8.47 -13.67 5.74
N TRP A 93 -7.34 -14.00 6.36
CA TRP A 93 -6.03 -13.66 5.80
C TRP A 93 -5.77 -14.26 4.41
N THR A 94 -6.42 -15.40 4.10
CA THR A 94 -6.34 -16.07 2.80
C THR A 94 -7.04 -15.30 1.68
N SER A 95 -7.97 -14.39 2.00
CA SER A 95 -8.79 -13.69 1.00
C SER A 95 -7.97 -12.83 0.03
N PHE A 96 -6.77 -12.43 0.43
CA PHE A 96 -5.87 -11.68 -0.44
C PHE A 96 -5.29 -12.54 -1.58
N TYR A 97 -5.15 -13.84 -1.34
CA TYR A 97 -4.50 -14.80 -2.25
C TYR A 97 -5.50 -15.68 -3.02
N ASP A 98 -6.80 -15.51 -2.77
CA ASP A 98 -7.86 -16.15 -3.54
C ASP A 98 -7.88 -15.55 -4.96
N ALA A 99 -7.05 -16.08 -5.83
CA ALA A 99 -6.94 -15.69 -7.22
C ALA A 99 -7.77 -16.64 -8.10
N ASP A 100 -8.58 -16.07 -8.99
CA ASP A 100 -9.28 -16.83 -10.03
C ASP A 100 -8.29 -17.14 -11.16
N VAL A 101 -7.68 -18.32 -11.08
CA VAL A 101 -6.72 -18.85 -12.06
C VAL A 101 -7.17 -20.24 -12.50
N SER A 102 -6.67 -20.71 -13.65
CA SER A 102 -6.98 -22.07 -14.09
C SER A 102 -6.49 -23.10 -13.07
N LEU A 103 -7.29 -24.15 -12.86
CA LEU A 103 -6.98 -25.21 -11.91
C LEU A 103 -5.59 -25.81 -12.16
N ASN A 104 -5.25 -26.05 -13.43
CA ASN A 104 -3.94 -26.58 -13.81
C ASN A 104 -2.78 -25.64 -13.42
N CYS A 105 -2.95 -24.31 -13.58
CA CYS A 105 -1.93 -23.35 -13.16
C CYS A 105 -1.73 -23.39 -11.63
N TYR A 106 -2.84 -23.39 -10.89
CA TYR A 106 -2.82 -23.50 -9.43
C TYR A 106 -2.11 -24.78 -8.97
N GLU A 107 -2.47 -25.94 -9.53
CA GLU A 107 -1.90 -27.23 -9.16
C GLU A 107 -0.41 -27.33 -9.48
N VAL A 108 0.02 -26.86 -10.65
CA VAL A 108 1.44 -26.87 -11.05
C VAL A 108 2.26 -25.96 -10.13
N ILE A 109 1.79 -24.73 -9.87
CA ILE A 109 2.50 -23.81 -8.97
C ILE A 109 2.54 -24.38 -7.56
N LYS A 110 1.41 -24.90 -7.05
CA LYS A 110 1.34 -25.52 -5.72
C LYS A 110 2.29 -26.70 -5.57
N GLY A 111 2.33 -27.60 -6.56
CA GLY A 111 3.22 -28.77 -6.57
C GLY A 111 4.70 -28.40 -6.68
N SER A 112 5.01 -27.30 -7.37
CA SER A 112 6.40 -26.85 -7.55
C SER A 112 7.14 -26.60 -6.24
N TRP A 113 6.44 -26.15 -5.18
CA TRP A 113 7.07 -25.90 -3.89
C TRP A 113 7.70 -27.16 -3.27
N SER A 114 7.00 -28.29 -3.33
CA SER A 114 7.53 -29.56 -2.81
C SER A 114 8.73 -30.06 -3.62
N GLU A 115 8.72 -29.85 -4.94
CA GLU A 115 9.86 -30.18 -5.81
C GLU A 115 11.09 -29.30 -5.50
N LEU A 116 10.88 -27.99 -5.29
CA LEU A 116 11.94 -27.06 -4.89
C LEU A 116 12.54 -27.45 -3.54
N GLU A 117 11.71 -27.78 -2.55
CA GLU A 117 12.17 -28.24 -1.24
C GLU A 117 12.94 -29.55 -1.35
N ALA A 118 12.42 -30.55 -2.07
CA ALA A 118 13.10 -31.81 -2.28
C ALA A 118 14.47 -31.63 -2.92
N LEU A 119 14.57 -30.84 -4.00
CA LEU A 119 15.84 -30.57 -4.68
C LEU A 119 16.80 -29.79 -3.78
N SER A 120 16.31 -28.86 -2.95
CA SER A 120 17.16 -28.09 -2.03
C SER A 120 17.93 -28.95 -1.02
N THR A 121 17.42 -30.15 -0.69
CA THR A 121 18.08 -31.09 0.24
C THR A 121 19.13 -31.98 -0.41
N GLN A 122 19.19 -32.00 -1.75
CA GLN A 122 20.14 -32.82 -2.49
C GLN A 122 21.52 -32.18 -2.56
N LYS A 123 22.56 -33.02 -2.68
CA LYS A 123 23.92 -32.55 -2.93
C LYS A 123 23.96 -31.81 -4.27
N GLU A 124 24.49 -30.58 -4.27
CA GLU A 124 24.47 -29.65 -5.41
C GLU A 124 23.08 -29.11 -5.83
N GLY A 125 22.00 -29.50 -5.14
CA GLY A 125 20.64 -29.11 -5.51
C GLY A 125 20.39 -27.60 -5.45
N LEU A 126 20.95 -26.89 -4.47
CA LEU A 126 20.91 -25.42 -4.44
C LEU A 126 21.67 -24.77 -5.62
N ALA A 127 22.78 -25.38 -6.07
CA ALA A 127 23.54 -24.90 -7.22
C ALA A 127 22.78 -25.16 -8.52
N GLU A 128 22.04 -26.26 -8.61
CA GLU A 128 21.12 -26.53 -9.70
C GLU A 128 19.95 -25.55 -9.71
N LEU A 129 19.27 -25.35 -8.58
CA LEU A 129 18.21 -24.35 -8.44
C LEU A 129 18.69 -22.95 -8.86
N SER A 130 19.87 -22.54 -8.37
CA SER A 130 20.48 -21.26 -8.73
C SER A 130 20.69 -21.12 -10.24
N ARG A 131 21.13 -22.20 -10.90
CA ARG A 131 21.33 -22.23 -12.36
C ARG A 131 20.00 -22.19 -13.12
N SER A 132 19.01 -22.96 -12.68
CA SER A 132 17.69 -23.07 -13.30
C SER A 132 16.89 -21.77 -13.19
N PHE A 133 16.87 -21.15 -12.00
CA PHE A 133 16.20 -19.87 -11.75
C PHE A 133 17.06 -18.65 -12.09
N LYS A 134 18.32 -18.86 -12.49
CA LYS A 134 19.29 -17.80 -12.83
C LYS A 134 19.42 -16.76 -11.72
N THR A 135 19.46 -17.21 -10.46
CA THR A 135 19.59 -16.32 -9.31
C THR A 135 20.99 -15.71 -9.26
N CYS A 136 21.10 -14.46 -8.83
CA CYS A 136 22.39 -13.84 -8.51
C CYS A 136 23.05 -14.57 -7.32
N LYS A 137 24.38 -14.47 -7.24
CA LYS A 137 25.15 -14.91 -6.06
C LYS A 137 25.04 -13.90 -4.93
#